data_AF-A0A7S2BVX2-F1
#
_entry.id   AF-A0A7S2BVX2-F1
#
_cell.length_a   1.000
_cell.length_b   1.000
_cell.length_c   1.000
_cell.angle_alpha   90.00
_cell.angle_beta   90.00
_cell.angle_gamma   90.00
#
_symmetry.space_group_name_H-M   'P 1'
#
loop_
_entity.id
_entity.type
_entity.pdbx_description
1 polymer ?
#
loop_
_entity_poly.entity_id
_entity_poly.type
_entity_poly.pdbx_seq_one_letter_code
_entity_poly.pdbx_strand_id
1 'polypeptide(L)'
;VKVHLAARGASEEVLASVDEMATLYDRRKELITRGDAAREIRKRLSGQIGKLMKEGKTEEASELKKQVEAANADADVCDKEQSEVDEKCGDSFTALPNLLDDSTPTGSGEEENEVVSEWGTDQ
;
A
#
# COMPACT_ATOMS: atom_id res chain seq x y z
N VAL A 1 9.37 2.32 -14.75
CA VAL A 1 10.01 2.21 -13.42
C VAL A 1 11.29 1.38 -13.50
N LYS A 2 11.25 0.04 -13.59
CA LYS A 2 12.46 -0.82 -13.58
C LYS A 2 13.51 -0.47 -14.62
N VAL A 3 13.11 -0.09 -15.84
CA VAL A 3 14.04 0.32 -16.90
C VAL A 3 14.89 1.53 -16.48
N HIS A 4 14.28 2.57 -15.90
CA HIS A 4 15.01 3.76 -15.42
C HIS A 4 15.87 3.45 -14.19
N LEU A 5 15.41 2.55 -13.32
CA LEU A 5 16.20 2.11 -12.15
C LEU A 5 17.43 1.31 -12.59
N ALA A 6 17.28 0.41 -13.56
CA ALA A 6 18.39 -0.35 -14.12
C ALA A 6 19.39 0.57 -14.84
N ALA A 7 18.91 1.56 -15.60
CA ALA A 7 19.76 2.57 -16.24
C ALA A 7 20.52 3.44 -15.22
N ARG A 8 19.98 3.61 -14.02
CA ARG A 8 20.65 4.28 -12.89
C ARG A 8 21.69 3.40 -12.19
N GLY A 9 21.78 2.12 -12.53
CA GLY A 9 22.65 1.16 -11.83
C GLY A 9 22.08 0.69 -10.48
N ALA A 10 20.75 0.70 -10.31
CA ALA A 10 20.12 0.14 -9.11
C ALA A 10 20.46 -1.35 -8.95
N SER A 11 20.63 -1.80 -7.69
CA SER A 11 20.92 -3.19 -7.39
C SER A 11 19.76 -4.12 -7.74
N GLU A 12 20.04 -5.41 -7.91
CA GLU A 12 19.02 -6.43 -8.15
C GLU A 12 18.00 -6.50 -7.01
N GLU A 13 18.43 -6.26 -5.77
CA GLU A 13 17.57 -6.13 -4.60
C GLU A 13 16.54 -5.00 -4.73
N VAL A 14 16.98 -3.82 -5.21
CA VAL A 14 16.08 -2.68 -5.46
C VAL A 14 15.13 -2.97 -6.62
N LEU A 15 15.55 -3.73 -7.63
CA LEU A 15 14.65 -4.14 -8.72
C LEU A 15 13.60 -5.16 -8.25
N ALA A 16 13.98 -6.08 -7.36
CA ALA A 16 13.07 -7.05 -6.75
C ALA A 16 12.06 -6.38 -5.82
N SER A 17 12.47 -5.36 -5.05
CA SER A 17 11.57 -4.62 -4.15
C SER A 17 10.42 -3.95 -4.90
N VAL A 18 10.60 -3.57 -6.17
CA VAL A 18 9.51 -3.02 -7.01
C VAL A 18 8.39 -4.04 -7.23
N ASP A 19 8.69 -5.32 -7.39
CA ASP A 19 7.66 -6.36 -7.53
C ASP A 19 6.96 -6.66 -6.19
N GLU A 20 7.74 -6.65 -5.11
CA GLU A 20 7.20 -6.78 -3.76
C GLU A 20 6.24 -5.64 -3.46
N MET A 21 6.59 -4.40 -3.81
CA MET A 21 5.71 -3.24 -3.66
C MET A 21 4.42 -3.36 -4.45
N ALA A 22 4.46 -3.91 -5.67
CA ALA A 22 3.24 -4.17 -6.45
C ALA A 22 2.34 -5.19 -5.74
N THR A 23 2.94 -6.24 -5.18
CA THR A 23 2.23 -7.28 -4.42
C THR A 23 1.63 -6.73 -3.12
N LEU A 24 2.41 -5.94 -2.37
CA LEU A 24 1.95 -5.26 -1.17
C LEU A 24 0.81 -4.28 -1.46
N TYR A 25 0.88 -3.56 -2.59
CA TYR A 25 -0.18 -2.66 -3.03
C TYR A 25 -1.50 -3.39 -3.33
N ASP A 26 -1.43 -4.54 -3.99
CA ASP A 26 -2.63 -5.36 -4.24
C ASP A 26 -3.18 -5.94 -2.93
N ARG A 27 -2.32 -6.41 -2.03
CA ARG A 27 -2.75 -6.86 -0.69
C ARG A 27 -3.42 -5.74 0.09
N ARG A 28 -2.87 -4.53 0.04
CA ARG A 28 -3.44 -3.34 0.68
C ARG A 28 -4.86 -3.06 0.20
N LYS A 29 -5.11 -3.13 -1.12
CA LYS A 29 -6.45 -2.95 -1.69
C LYS A 29 -7.44 -4.00 -1.19
N GLU A 30 -7.01 -5.26 -1.13
CA GLU A 30 -7.83 -6.35 -0.62
C GLU A 30 -8.23 -6.11 0.84
N LEU A 31 -7.26 -5.73 1.69
CA LEU A 31 -7.48 -5.44 3.10
C LEU A 31 -8.46 -4.29 3.33
N ILE A 32 -8.31 -3.20 2.57
CA ILE A 32 -9.24 -2.06 2.62
C ILE A 32 -10.66 -2.53 2.25
N THR A 33 -10.78 -3.26 1.14
CA THR A 33 -12.08 -3.74 0.65
C THR A 33 -12.75 -4.67 1.67
N ARG A 34 -12.00 -5.60 2.26
CA ARG A 34 -12.51 -6.52 3.28
C ARG A 34 -12.88 -5.80 4.57
N GLY A 35 -12.03 -4.89 5.04
CA GLY A 35 -12.28 -4.09 6.23
C GLY A 35 -13.56 -3.24 6.09
N ASP A 36 -13.76 -2.61 4.93
CA ASP A 36 -14.97 -1.84 4.65
C ASP A 36 -16.22 -2.72 4.61
N ALA A 37 -16.14 -3.89 3.95
CA ALA A 37 -17.24 -4.86 3.95
C ALA A 37 -17.60 -5.31 5.38
N ALA A 38 -16.62 -5.59 6.23
CA ALA A 38 -16.84 -5.96 7.63
C ALA A 38 -17.52 -4.83 8.43
N ARG A 39 -17.09 -3.58 8.24
CA ARG A 39 -17.73 -2.41 8.86
C ARG A 39 -19.17 -2.19 8.38
N GLU A 40 -19.44 -2.43 7.11
CA GLU A 40 -20.80 -2.35 6.56
C GLU A 40 -21.70 -3.43 7.15
N ILE A 41 -21.21 -4.67 7.26
CA ILE A 41 -21.92 -5.78 7.93
C ILE A 41 -22.27 -5.36 9.35
N ARG A 42 -21.29 -4.89 10.13
CA ARG A 42 -21.49 -4.40 11.49
C ARG A 42 -22.57 -3.31 11.57
N LYS A 43 -22.51 -2.30 10.69
CA LYS A 43 -23.47 -1.18 10.67
C LYS A 43 -24.89 -1.68 10.38
N ARG A 44 -25.03 -2.58 9.40
CA ARG A 44 -26.32 -3.19 9.04
C ARG A 44 -26.90 -4.01 10.18
N LEU A 45 -26.10 -4.91 10.75
CA LEU A 45 -26.54 -5.82 11.82
C LEU A 45 -26.86 -5.06 13.11
N SER A 46 -26.05 -4.05 13.47
CA SER A 46 -26.33 -3.18 14.63
C SER A 46 -27.69 -2.50 14.52
N GLY A 47 -28.06 -2.04 13.32
CA GLY A 47 -29.38 -1.47 13.04
C GLY A 47 -30.52 -2.49 13.19
N GLN A 48 -30.30 -3.75 12.77
CA GLN A 48 -31.27 -4.83 12.93
C GLN A 48 -31.45 -5.26 14.39
N ILE A 49 -30.36 -5.37 15.15
CA ILE A 49 -30.40 -5.65 16.60
C ILE A 49 -31.29 -4.64 17.31
N GLY A 50 -31.11 -3.34 17.03
CA GLY A 50 -31.93 -2.29 17.63
C GLY A 50 -33.43 -2.42 17.33
N LYS A 51 -33.80 -2.93 16.15
CA LYS A 51 -35.20 -3.23 15.80
C LYS A 51 -35.72 -4.45 16.55
N LEU A 52 -34.98 -5.56 16.53
CA LEU A 52 -35.36 -6.82 17.20
C LEU A 52 -35.52 -6.63 18.72
N MET A 53 -34.65 -5.84 19.35
CA MET A 53 -34.77 -5.53 20.78
C MET A 53 -36.03 -4.72 21.10
N LYS A 54 -36.47 -3.81 20.21
CA LYS A 54 -37.76 -3.09 20.37
C LYS A 54 -38.96 -4.01 20.17
N GLU A 55 -38.83 -5.02 19.33
CA GLU A 55 -39.85 -6.06 19.08
C GLU A 55 -39.87 -7.15 20.18
N GLY A 56 -38.97 -7.11 21.16
CA GLY A 56 -38.87 -8.11 22.23
C GLY A 56 -38.22 -9.44 21.81
N LYS A 57 -37.62 -9.51 20.62
CA LYS A 57 -36.97 -10.71 20.07
C LYS A 57 -35.52 -10.82 20.53
N THR A 58 -35.32 -11.10 21.81
CA THR A 58 -33.99 -11.14 22.45
C THR A 58 -33.09 -12.25 21.92
N GLU A 59 -33.64 -13.42 21.57
CA GLU A 59 -32.86 -14.56 21.10
C GLU A 59 -32.23 -14.27 19.71
N GLU A 60 -33.03 -13.77 18.77
CA GLU A 60 -32.56 -13.37 17.43
C GLU A 60 -31.54 -12.23 17.51
N ALA A 61 -31.77 -11.27 18.41
CA ALA A 61 -30.83 -10.18 18.65
C ALA A 61 -29.48 -10.66 19.22
N SER A 62 -29.49 -11.72 20.05
CA SER A 62 -28.27 -12.33 20.60
C SER A 62 -27.41 -12.96 19.50
N GLU A 63 -28.03 -13.65 18.54
CA GLU A 63 -27.30 -14.27 17.43
C GLU A 63 -26.68 -13.22 16.50
N LEU A 64 -27.40 -12.13 16.20
CA LEU A 64 -26.84 -11.02 15.43
C LEU A 64 -25.70 -10.29 16.16
N LYS A 65 -25.72 -10.24 17.50
CA LYS A 65 -24.61 -9.66 18.27
C LYS A 65 -23.31 -10.43 18.07
N LYS A 66 -23.35 -11.76 18.05
CA LYS A 66 -22.17 -12.60 17.75
C LYS A 66 -21.59 -12.30 16.37
N GLN A 67 -22.46 -12.12 15.37
CA GLN A 67 -22.03 -11.75 14.01
C GLN A 67 -21.42 -10.35 13.96
N VAL A 68 -21.94 -9.40 14.75
CA VAL A 68 -21.35 -8.06 14.91
C VAL A 68 -19.97 -8.14 15.56
N GLU A 69 -19.80 -8.96 16.59
CA GLU A 69 -18.52 -9.19 17.25
C GLU A 69 -17.49 -9.80 16.28
N ALA A 70 -17.90 -10.81 15.50
CA ALA A 70 -17.05 -11.40 14.47
C ALA A 70 -16.65 -10.37 13.40
N ALA A 71 -17.59 -9.54 12.94
CA ALA A 71 -17.31 -8.49 11.96
C ALA A 71 -16.39 -7.38 12.52
N ASN A 72 -16.48 -7.08 13.82
CA ASN A 72 -15.52 -6.18 14.47
C ASN A 72 -14.12 -6.77 14.48
N ALA A 73 -13.98 -8.03 14.91
CA ALA A 73 -12.69 -8.71 14.93
C ALA A 73 -12.07 -8.77 13.52
N ASP A 74 -12.88 -9.02 12.48
CA ASP A 74 -12.41 -9.03 11.09
C ASP A 74 -11.90 -7.65 10.64
N ALA A 75 -12.62 -6.59 10.98
CA ALA A 75 -12.21 -5.22 10.68
C ALA A 75 -10.90 -4.85 11.41
N ASP A 76 -10.76 -5.22 12.68
CA ASP A 76 -9.56 -4.95 13.47
C ASP A 76 -8.33 -5.70 12.93
N VAL A 77 -8.51 -6.94 12.47
CA VAL A 77 -7.45 -7.71 11.79
C VAL A 77 -7.05 -7.03 10.48
N CYS A 78 -8.02 -6.61 9.67
CA CYS A 78 -7.74 -5.90 8.42
C CYS A 78 -6.97 -4.60 8.66
N ASP A 79 -7.33 -3.83 9.69
CA ASP A 79 -6.66 -2.57 10.03
C ASP A 79 -5.22 -2.78 10.49
N LYS A 80 -4.98 -3.82 11.28
CA LYS A 80 -3.64 -4.18 11.72
C LYS A 80 -2.77 -4.61 10.53
N GLU A 81 -3.25 -5.54 9.72
CA GLU A 81 -2.52 -5.99 8.53
C GLU A 81 -2.27 -4.85 7.54
N GLN A 82 -3.25 -3.94 7.39
CA GLN A 82 -3.08 -2.77 6.53
C GLN A 82 -1.96 -1.87 7.04
N SER A 83 -1.88 -1.65 8.35
CA SER A 83 -0.81 -0.83 8.95
C SER A 83 0.57 -1.46 8.73
N GLU A 84 0.69 -2.79 8.88
CA GLU A 84 1.94 -3.52 8.62
C GLU A 84 2.35 -3.46 7.13
N VAL A 85 1.37 -3.53 6.21
CA VAL A 85 1.62 -3.39 4.77
C VAL A 85 2.04 -1.97 4.42
N ASP A 86 1.43 -0.96 5.02
CA ASP A 86 1.77 0.45 4.81
C ASP A 86 3.19 0.77 5.29
N GLU A 87 3.62 0.21 6.43
CA GLU A 87 4.99 0.32 6.93
C GLU A 87 6.00 -0.27 5.95
N LYS A 88 5.77 -1.52 5.50
CA LYS A 88 6.65 -2.18 4.51
C LYS A 88 6.73 -1.44 3.18
N CYS A 89 5.61 -0.86 2.73
CA CYS A 89 5.60 -0.02 1.54
C CYS A 89 6.46 1.22 1.75
N GLY A 90 6.32 1.90 2.90
CA GLY A 90 7.09 3.10 3.25
C GLY A 90 8.60 2.86 3.28
N ASP A 91 9.01 1.74 3.86
CA ASP A 91 10.42 1.34 3.89
C ASP A 91 10.97 1.11 2.47
N SER A 92 10.19 0.42 1.64
CA SER A 92 10.56 0.16 0.23
C SER A 92 10.66 1.44 -0.59
N PHE A 93 9.75 2.41 -0.38
CA PHE A 93 9.80 3.72 -1.02
C PHE A 93 11.03 4.53 -0.61
N THR A 94 11.48 4.40 0.64
CA THR A 94 12.66 5.12 1.15
C THR A 94 13.95 4.58 0.55
N ALA A 95 13.99 3.28 0.23
CA ALA A 95 15.15 2.65 -0.40
C ALA A 95 15.24 2.89 -1.92
N LEU A 96 14.12 3.27 -2.58
CA LEU A 96 14.08 3.48 -4.02
C LEU A 96 14.80 4.76 -4.44
N PRO A 97 15.81 4.68 -5.33
CA PRO A 97 16.42 5.88 -5.89
C PRO A 97 15.46 6.56 -6.88
N ASN A 98 15.66 7.86 -7.11
CA ASN A 98 14.83 8.60 -8.05
C ASN A 98 14.96 8.05 -9.48
N LEU A 99 13.86 8.09 -10.24
CA LEU A 99 13.87 7.71 -11.65
C LEU A 99 14.67 8.73 -12.46
N LEU A 100 15.40 8.23 -13.46
CA LEU A 100 16.03 9.10 -14.45
C LEU A 100 14.97 9.74 -15.34
N ASP A 101 15.19 11.00 -15.71
CA ASP A 101 14.38 11.68 -16.73
C ASP A 101 14.65 11.08 -18.11
N ASP A 102 13.66 11.11 -19.01
CA ASP A 102 13.78 10.59 -20.37
C ASP A 102 14.91 11.27 -21.18
N SER A 103 15.26 12.53 -20.84
CA SER A 103 16.35 13.28 -21.46
C SER A 103 17.73 12.97 -20.87
N THR A 104 17.81 12.17 -19.80
CA THR A 104 19.11 11.83 -19.17
C THR A 104 19.93 10.96 -20.13
N PRO A 105 21.15 11.38 -20.52
CA PRO A 105 22.01 10.56 -21.36
C PRO A 105 22.31 9.21 -20.70
N THR A 106 22.37 8.15 -21.52
CA THR A 106 22.80 6.84 -21.05
C THR A 106 24.31 6.82 -20.86
N GLY A 107 24.78 6.38 -19.70
CA GLY A 107 26.20 6.20 -19.43
C GLY A 107 26.41 5.23 -18.26
N SER A 108 27.54 4.54 -18.24
CA SER A 108 27.90 3.58 -17.20
C SER A 108 28.81 4.18 -16.12
N GLY A 109 29.27 5.43 -16.32
CA GLY A 109 30.16 6.11 -15.41
C GLY A 109 30.40 7.57 -15.78
N GLU A 110 31.19 8.24 -14.96
CA GLU A 110 31.48 9.68 -15.04
C GLU A 110 32.27 10.10 -16.30
N GLU A 111 33.02 9.17 -16.91
CA GLU A 111 33.74 9.39 -18.18
C GLU A 111 32.80 9.61 -19.38
N GLU A 112 31.53 9.21 -19.25
CA GLU A 112 30.50 9.35 -20.29
C GLU A 112 29.62 10.60 -20.07
N ASN A 113 29.97 11.46 -19.10
CA ASN A 113 29.24 12.69 -18.85
C ASN A 113 29.41 13.67 -20.03
N GLU A 114 28.28 14.12 -20.60
CA GLU A 114 28.28 15.12 -21.65
C GLU A 114 28.54 16.53 -21.10
N VAL A 115 29.56 17.22 -21.62
CA VAL A 115 29.83 18.62 -21.30
C VAL A 115 28.85 19.51 -22.07
N VAL A 116 27.94 20.15 -21.34
CA VAL A 116 26.89 21.01 -21.94
C VAL A 116 27.41 22.41 -22.27
N SER A 117 28.28 22.96 -21.43
CA SER A 117 28.89 24.27 -21.65
C SER A 117 30.13 24.45 -20.77
N GLU A 118 31.15 25.12 -21.30
CA GLU A 118 32.32 25.57 -20.54
C GLU A 118 32.35 27.10 -20.50
N TRP A 119 32.79 27.68 -19.39
CA TRP A 119 32.91 29.13 -19.25
C TRP A 119 34.22 29.51 -18.55
N GLY A 120 34.95 30.42 -19.18
CA GLY A 120 36.23 30.93 -18.74
C GLY A 120 36.96 31.63 -19.89
N THR A 121 37.95 32.46 -19.57
CA THR A 121 38.95 32.91 -20.53
C THR A 121 40.24 32.19 -20.19
N ASP A 122 40.66 31.26 -21.02
CA ASP A 122 41.99 30.67 -20.94
C ASP A 122 43.03 31.82 -20.92
N GLN A 123 43.86 31.87 -19.87
CA GLN A 123 45.10 32.65 -19.85
C GLN A 123 46.29 31.72 -20.00
#